data_AF-A0A161N1X7-F1
#
_entry.id   AF-A0A161N1X7-F1
#
_cell.length_a   1.000
_cell.length_b   1.000
_cell.length_c   1.000
_cell.angle_alpha   90.00
_cell.angle_beta   90.00
_cell.angle_gamma   90.00
#
_symmetry.space_group_name_H-M   'P 1'
#
loop_
_entity.id
_entity.type
_entity.pdbx_description
1 polymer ?
#
loop_
_entity_poly.entity_id
_entity_poly.type
_entity_poly.pdbx_seq_one_letter_code
_entity_poly.pdbx_strand_id
1 'polypeptide(L)'
;GQLTILGGSLRIGKEDVSISLSLEAEFHFTHLIMKFRTFRPAAMLVERSFDFGKTWSTYRYFAENCPASFPNVPTSNNLTDVFCESTYSQVFPVTGGEVILRIITPKNQTQPRDELVPEDLRNLMKMTNLRINFTKLHTLGDDLLDKREEIQEKYYYAVYEMNVRGACWCNGHADSCVPLDDSIRNVNDMVHGRCDCRHNTTGLNCQFCKDTHNDLPWKPAIGRLLNACKKCNCNNHAERCNFSKEVYQESGHISGSVCIDCQHNTTGNTCEQCKPLFYHDPNKDLSHPYTCLPCNCNTDGTVDEGLCDPPIHPQYEGVCHCKQNVW
;
A
#
# COMPACT_ATOMS: atom_id res chain seq x y z
N GLY A 1 -8.08 -9.45 12.46
CA GLY A 1 -8.12 -10.57 11.49
C GLY A 1 -9.07 -11.67 11.92
N GLN A 2 -9.71 -12.33 10.97
CA GLN A 2 -10.60 -13.49 11.16
C GLN A 2 -9.85 -14.78 10.81
N LEU A 3 -9.80 -15.72 11.76
CA LEU A 3 -9.23 -17.04 11.57
C LEU A 3 -10.33 -18.04 11.22
N THR A 4 -10.15 -18.77 10.13
CA THR A 4 -11.06 -19.83 9.67
C THR A 4 -10.25 -21.11 9.48
N ILE A 5 -10.77 -22.24 9.97
CA ILE A 5 -10.18 -23.56 9.73
C ILE A 5 -11.12 -24.32 8.81
N LEU A 6 -10.72 -24.49 7.55
CA LEU A 6 -11.50 -25.21 6.55
C LEU A 6 -11.12 -26.69 6.59
N GLY A 7 -12.13 -27.52 6.77
CA GLY A 7 -11.93 -28.94 7.06
C GLY A 7 -11.67 -29.27 8.54
N GLY A 8 -11.72 -28.28 9.43
CA GLY A 8 -11.51 -28.39 10.88
C GLY A 8 -12.70 -28.89 11.69
N SER A 9 -13.55 -29.76 11.13
CA SER A 9 -14.33 -30.67 11.97
C SER A 9 -13.36 -31.76 12.46
N LEU A 10 -13.51 -32.26 13.68
CA LEU A 10 -12.65 -33.28 14.31
C LEU A 10 -12.66 -34.57 13.45
N ARG A 11 -11.91 -34.55 12.34
CA ARG A 11 -11.87 -35.58 11.32
C ARG A 11 -10.46 -36.15 11.31
N ILE A 12 -10.36 -37.15 12.15
CA ILE A 12 -9.27 -38.07 12.32
C ILE A 12 -8.87 -38.67 10.95
N GLY A 13 -7.56 -38.82 10.69
CA GLY A 13 -7.02 -39.39 9.45
C GLY A 13 -7.10 -38.49 8.21
N LYS A 14 -7.57 -37.24 8.33
CA LYS A 14 -7.72 -36.33 7.18
C LYS A 14 -6.40 -35.63 6.85
N GLU A 15 -5.89 -35.85 5.64
CA GLU A 15 -4.66 -35.22 5.15
C GLU A 15 -4.89 -33.80 4.61
N ASP A 16 -5.99 -33.57 3.88
CA ASP A 16 -6.28 -32.25 3.27
C ASP A 16 -6.98 -31.30 4.25
N VAL A 17 -6.19 -30.54 5.01
CA VAL A 17 -6.68 -29.58 5.99
C VAL A 17 -6.07 -28.21 5.70
N SER A 18 -6.88 -27.15 5.76
CA SER A 18 -6.37 -25.79 5.58
C SER A 18 -6.75 -24.84 6.70
N ILE A 19 -5.80 -24.00 7.08
CA ILE A 19 -5.97 -22.88 8.00
C ILE A 19 -5.90 -21.61 7.17
N SER A 20 -6.89 -20.73 7.27
CA SER A 20 -6.90 -19.44 6.59
C SER A 20 -7.07 -18.30 7.59
N LEU A 21 -6.23 -17.28 7.45
CA LEU A 21 -6.28 -16.04 8.19
C LEU A 21 -6.59 -14.92 7.21
N SER A 22 -7.67 -14.18 7.45
CA SER A 22 -8.06 -13.01 6.67
C SER A 22 -7.87 -11.75 7.51
N LEU A 23 -7.10 -10.81 6.99
CA LEU A 23 -6.82 -9.53 7.64
C LEU A 23 -7.73 -8.45 7.07
N GLU A 24 -8.05 -7.49 7.92
CA GLU A 24 -8.91 -6.34 7.61
C GLU A 24 -8.20 -5.26 6.79
N ALA A 25 -6.86 -5.30 6.73
CA ALA A 25 -6.01 -4.38 6.00
C ALA A 25 -4.80 -5.12 5.40
N GLU A 26 -3.97 -4.40 4.64
CA GLU A 26 -2.68 -4.89 4.17
C GLU A 26 -1.64 -4.75 5.28
N PHE A 27 -0.92 -5.84 5.58
CA PHE A 27 0.17 -5.86 6.55
C PHE A 27 1.46 -6.32 5.88
N HIS A 28 2.58 -5.99 6.52
CA HIS A 28 3.89 -6.53 6.18
C HIS A 28 4.20 -7.74 7.04
N PHE A 29 4.18 -8.92 6.42
CA PHE A 29 4.51 -10.20 7.01
C PHE A 29 6.02 -10.43 7.01
N THR A 30 6.55 -10.92 8.14
CA THR A 30 7.99 -11.19 8.30
C THR A 30 8.28 -12.67 8.43
N HIS A 31 7.57 -13.35 9.32
CA HIS A 31 7.73 -14.78 9.56
C HIS A 31 6.51 -15.42 10.22
N LEU A 32 6.36 -16.71 9.96
CA LEU A 32 5.36 -17.59 10.57
C LEU A 32 6.10 -18.64 11.38
N ILE A 33 5.63 -18.87 12.61
CA ILE A 33 6.07 -19.99 13.45
C ILE A 33 4.82 -20.76 13.85
N MET A 34 4.79 -22.05 13.52
CA MET A 34 3.77 -22.98 13.99
C MET A 34 4.40 -24.05 14.85
N LYS A 35 3.85 -24.26 16.04
CA LYS A 35 4.29 -25.31 16.95
C LYS A 35 3.23 -26.39 17.04
N PHE A 36 3.61 -27.61 16.69
CA PHE A 36 2.68 -28.74 16.61
C PHE A 36 2.63 -29.53 17.92
N ARG A 37 1.42 -29.97 18.28
CA ARG A 37 1.17 -30.89 19.40
C ARG A 37 1.40 -32.34 19.00
N THR A 38 1.12 -32.68 17.75
CA THR A 38 1.46 -33.95 17.11
C THR A 38 2.65 -33.76 16.17
N PHE A 39 2.93 -34.76 15.32
CA PHE A 39 3.89 -34.63 14.23
C PHE A 39 3.58 -33.40 13.38
N ARG A 40 4.66 -32.74 12.92
CA ARG A 40 4.54 -31.75 11.85
C ARG A 40 4.01 -32.43 10.58
N PRO A 41 3.39 -31.69 9.65
CA PRO A 41 2.93 -32.26 8.40
C PRO A 41 4.07 -32.90 7.61
N ALA A 42 3.84 -34.09 7.06
CA ALA A 42 4.78 -34.76 6.17
C ALA A 42 4.94 -33.97 4.85
N ALA A 43 3.87 -33.30 4.42
CA ALA A 43 3.89 -32.30 3.36
C ALA A 43 2.87 -31.19 3.66
N MET A 44 3.25 -29.95 3.37
CA MET A 44 2.41 -28.77 3.46
C MET A 44 2.92 -27.63 2.56
N LEU A 45 2.06 -26.65 2.30
CA LEU A 45 2.45 -25.40 1.67
C LEU A 45 1.83 -24.19 2.37
N VAL A 46 2.51 -23.06 2.25
CA VAL A 46 2.03 -21.77 2.75
C VAL A 46 1.83 -20.84 1.56
N GLU A 47 0.64 -20.25 1.47
CA GLU A 47 0.23 -19.33 0.44
C GLU A 47 -0.24 -18.03 1.06
N ARG A 48 -0.25 -16.98 0.25
CA ARG A 48 -0.71 -15.66 0.64
C ARG A 48 -1.46 -14.97 -0.49
N SER A 49 -2.28 -14.03 -0.09
CA SER A 49 -2.89 -13.02 -0.95
C SER A 49 -2.50 -11.64 -0.45
N PHE A 50 -2.37 -10.68 -1.36
CA PHE A 50 -2.20 -9.27 -1.07
C PHE A 50 -3.32 -8.42 -1.69
N ASP A 51 -4.40 -9.06 -2.14
CA ASP A 51 -5.53 -8.45 -2.82
C ASP A 51 -6.88 -8.94 -2.27
N PHE A 52 -6.91 -9.18 -0.95
CA PHE A 52 -8.09 -9.61 -0.18
C PHE A 52 -8.67 -10.96 -0.63
N GLY A 53 -7.79 -11.89 -0.98
CA GLY A 53 -8.12 -13.28 -1.30
C GLY A 53 -8.51 -13.53 -2.75
N LYS A 54 -8.38 -12.53 -3.64
CA LYS A 54 -8.72 -12.66 -5.06
C LYS A 54 -7.68 -13.50 -5.81
N THR A 55 -6.40 -13.23 -5.58
CA THR A 55 -5.29 -14.00 -6.12
C THR A 55 -4.43 -14.56 -4.99
N TRP A 56 -3.82 -15.72 -5.26
CA TRP A 56 -3.00 -16.44 -4.30
C TRP A 56 -1.63 -16.73 -4.92
N SER A 57 -0.59 -16.57 -4.11
CA SER A 57 0.78 -16.89 -4.45
C SER A 57 1.40 -17.74 -3.35
N THR A 58 2.21 -18.72 -3.74
CA THR A 58 2.86 -19.61 -2.78
C THR A 58 4.10 -18.94 -2.20
N TYR A 59 4.23 -18.96 -0.87
CA TYR A 59 5.47 -18.56 -0.20
C TYR A 59 6.49 -19.70 -0.19
N ARG A 60 6.08 -20.90 0.22
CA ARG A 60 6.99 -22.04 0.39
C ARG A 60 6.26 -23.36 0.44
N TYR A 61 6.96 -24.41 -0.02
CA TYR A 61 6.59 -25.80 0.18
C TYR A 61 7.48 -26.43 1.24
N PHE A 62 6.90 -27.29 2.07
CA PHE A 62 7.62 -28.10 3.05
C PHE A 62 7.23 -29.56 2.86
N ALA A 63 8.20 -30.43 2.68
CA ALA A 63 7.93 -31.87 2.59
C ALA A 63 9.11 -32.70 3.08
N GLU A 64 8.84 -33.86 3.69
CA GLU A 64 9.87 -34.83 4.05
C GLU A 64 10.62 -35.30 2.79
N ASN A 65 9.86 -35.58 1.72
CA ASN A 65 10.38 -35.91 0.40
C ASN A 65 9.76 -34.95 -0.64
N CYS A 66 10.49 -33.88 -0.94
CA CYS A 66 10.07 -32.83 -1.88
C CYS A 66 9.78 -33.37 -3.29
N PRO A 67 10.68 -34.15 -3.95
CA PRO A 67 10.38 -34.71 -5.27
C PRO A 67 9.14 -35.61 -5.30
N ALA A 68 8.85 -36.33 -4.21
CA ALA A 68 7.66 -37.19 -4.14
C ALA A 68 6.37 -36.41 -3.92
N SER A 69 6.40 -35.36 -3.09
CA SER A 69 5.18 -34.61 -2.70
C SER A 69 4.89 -33.45 -3.65
N PHE A 70 5.94 -32.82 -4.18
CA PHE A 70 5.90 -31.63 -5.02
C PHE A 70 6.90 -31.77 -6.19
N PRO A 71 6.64 -32.66 -7.17
CA PRO A 71 7.60 -33.07 -8.19
C PRO A 71 8.08 -31.93 -9.11
N ASN A 72 7.27 -30.89 -9.29
CA ASN A 72 7.56 -29.75 -10.17
C ASN A 72 8.12 -28.53 -9.40
N VAL A 73 8.39 -28.66 -8.11
CA VAL A 73 8.89 -27.56 -7.29
C VAL A 73 10.40 -27.73 -7.08
N PRO A 74 11.22 -26.71 -7.38
CA PRO A 74 12.65 -26.80 -7.17
C PRO A 74 12.99 -26.91 -5.68
N THR A 75 14.13 -27.53 -5.38
CA THR A 75 14.71 -27.58 -4.01
C THR A 75 15.83 -26.56 -3.80
N SER A 76 16.11 -25.74 -4.81
CA SER A 76 17.14 -24.71 -4.78
C SER A 76 16.67 -23.48 -3.99
N ASN A 77 17.54 -22.93 -3.15
CA ASN A 77 17.26 -21.79 -2.30
C ASN A 77 17.84 -20.51 -2.91
N ASN A 78 17.04 -19.83 -3.72
CA ASN A 78 17.27 -18.44 -4.15
C ASN A 78 16.25 -17.50 -3.49
N LEU A 79 16.60 -16.21 -3.40
CA LEU A 79 15.88 -15.22 -2.60
C LEU A 79 14.42 -14.97 -3.00
N THR A 80 14.11 -15.08 -4.30
CA THR A 80 12.79 -14.82 -4.89
C THR A 80 12.08 -16.09 -5.33
N ASP A 81 12.78 -17.22 -5.34
CA ASP A 81 12.27 -18.43 -5.93
C ASP A 81 11.38 -19.16 -4.92
N VAL A 82 10.25 -19.66 -5.39
CA VAL A 82 9.41 -20.56 -4.61
C VAL A 82 10.03 -21.95 -4.69
N PHE A 83 10.44 -22.49 -3.54
CA PHE A 83 11.09 -23.79 -3.45
C PHE A 83 10.48 -24.68 -2.36
N CYS A 84 10.86 -25.96 -2.38
CA CYS A 84 10.52 -26.94 -1.37
C CYS A 84 11.72 -27.24 -0.47
N GLU A 85 11.50 -27.24 0.84
CA GLU A 85 12.51 -27.65 1.83
C GLU A 85 12.00 -28.76 2.75
N SER A 86 12.93 -29.57 3.28
CA SER A 86 12.63 -30.70 4.16
C SER A 86 13.03 -30.47 5.63
N THR A 87 13.64 -29.33 5.95
CA THR A 87 14.16 -28.98 7.27
C THR A 87 13.12 -29.14 8.38
N TYR A 88 11.88 -28.74 8.10
CA TYR A 88 10.80 -28.69 9.08
C TYR A 88 9.74 -29.79 8.91
N SER A 89 10.00 -30.80 8.08
CA SER A 89 9.04 -31.87 7.79
C SER A 89 9.43 -33.24 8.35
N GLN A 90 10.52 -33.31 9.12
CA GLN A 90 10.96 -34.54 9.78
C GLN A 90 9.98 -34.99 10.87
N VAL A 91 9.90 -36.30 11.10
CA VAL A 91 9.01 -36.92 12.12
C VAL A 91 9.33 -36.42 13.54
N PHE A 92 10.61 -36.26 13.89
CA PHE A 92 11.00 -35.81 15.23
C PHE A 92 11.14 -34.28 15.33
N PRO A 93 10.75 -33.68 16.47
CA PRO A 93 10.17 -34.31 17.65
C PRO A 93 8.67 -34.66 17.47
N VAL A 94 8.20 -35.67 18.20
CA VAL A 94 6.80 -36.14 18.17
C VAL A 94 5.81 -35.04 18.60
N THR A 95 6.23 -34.20 19.55
CA THR A 95 5.46 -33.06 20.05
C THR A 95 6.37 -31.85 20.21
N GLY A 96 5.82 -30.65 20.07
CA GLY A 96 6.58 -29.41 20.13
C GLY A 96 7.45 -29.14 18.90
N GLY A 97 7.26 -29.89 17.81
CA GLY A 97 7.95 -29.65 16.55
C GLY A 97 7.50 -28.34 15.93
N GLU A 98 8.45 -27.55 15.44
CA GLU A 98 8.17 -26.25 14.82
C GLU A 98 8.33 -26.28 13.30
N VAL A 99 7.49 -25.51 12.63
CA VAL A 99 7.64 -25.11 11.23
C VAL A 99 7.82 -23.60 11.18
N ILE A 100 8.92 -23.16 10.57
CA ILE A 100 9.30 -21.75 10.51
C ILE A 100 9.43 -21.31 9.06
N LEU A 101 8.62 -20.34 8.65
CA LEU A 101 8.73 -19.65 7.37
C LEU A 101 9.26 -18.24 7.62
N ARG A 102 10.36 -17.85 6.95
CA ARG A 102 10.91 -16.48 7.00
C ARG A 102 10.92 -15.88 5.60
N ILE A 103 10.29 -14.71 5.46
CA ILE A 103 10.33 -13.92 4.21
C ILE A 103 11.60 -13.08 4.16
N ILE A 104 11.94 -12.44 5.27
CA ILE A 104 13.20 -11.70 5.41
C ILE A 104 14.27 -12.65 5.95
N THR A 105 15.32 -12.87 5.15
CA THR A 105 16.51 -13.64 5.59
C THR A 105 17.60 -12.69 6.12
N PRO A 106 18.55 -13.18 6.95
CA PRO A 106 19.68 -12.36 7.41
C PRO A 106 20.49 -11.72 6.27
N LYS A 107 20.54 -12.35 5.08
CA LYS A 107 21.18 -11.81 3.88
C LYS A 107 20.48 -10.55 3.32
N ASN A 108 19.18 -10.40 3.58
CA ASN A 108 18.41 -9.21 3.18
C ASN A 108 18.39 -8.14 4.27
N GLN A 109 18.74 -8.50 5.51
CA GLN A 109 18.84 -7.54 6.63
C GLN A 109 20.10 -6.67 6.57
N THR A 110 21.09 -7.02 5.74
CA THR A 110 22.33 -6.24 5.58
C THR A 110 22.17 -5.02 4.66
N GLN A 111 20.95 -4.71 4.19
CA GLN A 111 20.75 -3.49 3.42
C GLN A 111 20.97 -2.25 4.32
N PRO A 112 21.70 -1.22 3.83
CA PRO A 112 21.89 0.02 4.56
C PRO A 112 20.54 0.63 4.95
N ARG A 113 20.45 1.21 6.16
CA ARG A 113 19.22 1.89 6.65
C ARG A 113 18.73 3.01 5.72
N ASP A 114 19.59 3.53 4.86
CA ASP A 114 19.33 4.65 3.97
C ASP A 114 18.99 4.21 2.52
N GLU A 115 18.81 2.91 2.27
CA GLU A 115 18.40 2.39 0.97
C GLU A 115 16.95 1.92 0.97
N LEU A 116 16.31 2.10 -0.19
CA LEU A 116 14.95 1.69 -0.40
C LEU A 116 14.89 0.16 -0.61
N VAL A 117 14.17 -0.56 0.25
CA VAL A 117 13.96 -2.01 0.15
C VAL A 117 13.46 -2.37 -1.26
N PRO A 118 14.09 -3.29 -2.03
CA PRO A 118 13.67 -3.60 -3.40
C PRO A 118 12.18 -3.93 -3.55
N GLU A 119 11.57 -3.53 -4.66
CA GLU A 119 10.12 -3.70 -4.90
C GLU A 119 9.67 -5.15 -4.77
N ASP A 120 10.45 -6.10 -5.29
CA ASP A 120 10.13 -7.52 -5.20
C ASP A 120 10.05 -7.99 -3.73
N LEU A 121 10.99 -7.55 -2.89
CA LEU A 121 10.99 -7.89 -1.47
C LEU A 121 9.84 -7.21 -0.72
N ARG A 122 9.54 -5.93 -1.03
CA ARG A 122 8.35 -5.24 -0.49
C ARG A 122 7.09 -6.01 -0.83
N ASN A 123 6.94 -6.43 -2.09
CA ASN A 123 5.77 -7.16 -2.56
C ASN A 123 5.66 -8.56 -1.95
N LEU A 124 6.77 -9.23 -1.62
CA LEU A 124 6.75 -10.49 -0.87
C LEU A 124 6.27 -10.29 0.57
N MET A 125 6.53 -9.15 1.19
CA MET A 125 6.09 -8.86 2.56
C MET A 125 4.60 -8.48 2.63
N LYS A 126 4.04 -7.85 1.60
CA LYS A 126 2.61 -7.49 1.56
C LYS A 126 1.70 -8.71 1.68
N MET A 127 0.74 -8.64 2.60
CA MET A 127 -0.21 -9.72 2.86
C MET A 127 -1.52 -9.17 3.43
N THR A 128 -2.63 -9.60 2.83
CA THR A 128 -4.00 -9.43 3.35
C THR A 128 -4.58 -10.76 3.83
N ASN A 129 -4.14 -11.89 3.28
CA ASN A 129 -4.60 -13.20 3.69
C ASN A 129 -3.44 -14.20 3.69
N LEU A 130 -3.47 -15.13 4.65
CA LEU A 130 -2.55 -16.25 4.76
C LEU A 130 -3.36 -17.54 4.67
N ARG A 131 -2.89 -18.51 3.90
CA ARG A 131 -3.47 -19.85 3.82
C ARG A 131 -2.37 -20.88 3.98
N ILE A 132 -2.62 -21.85 4.85
CA ILE A 132 -1.69 -22.92 5.17
C ILE A 132 -2.43 -24.20 4.83
N ASN A 133 -1.92 -24.96 3.86
CA ASN A 133 -2.50 -26.23 3.46
C ASN A 133 -1.60 -27.36 3.93
N PHE A 134 -2.13 -28.20 4.82
CA PHE A 134 -1.58 -29.50 5.11
C PHE A 134 -2.09 -30.47 4.06
N THR A 135 -1.17 -31.28 3.51
CA THR A 135 -1.47 -32.16 2.37
C THR A 135 -1.07 -33.61 2.61
N LYS A 136 -0.28 -33.90 3.66
CA LYS A 136 0.14 -35.27 3.98
C LYS A 136 0.45 -35.45 5.46
N LEU A 137 -0.01 -36.56 6.04
CA LEU A 137 0.28 -36.97 7.41
C LEU A 137 1.52 -37.88 7.46
N HIS A 138 2.17 -37.92 8.61
CA HIS A 138 3.15 -38.96 8.91
C HIS A 138 2.40 -40.21 9.38
N THR A 139 2.54 -41.32 8.66
CA THR A 139 1.79 -42.57 8.94
C THR A 139 2.63 -43.65 9.59
N LEU A 140 3.94 -43.43 9.78
CA LEU A 140 4.88 -44.37 10.40
C LEU A 140 4.86 -45.80 9.82
N GLY A 141 4.42 -45.95 8.56
CA GLY A 141 4.31 -47.23 7.87
C GLY A 141 2.89 -47.83 7.87
N ASP A 142 1.94 -47.25 8.60
CA ASP A 142 0.53 -47.62 8.51
C ASP A 142 -0.08 -47.10 7.20
N ASP A 143 -1.01 -47.88 6.63
CA ASP A 143 -1.79 -47.48 5.46
C ASP A 143 -3.05 -46.73 5.92
N LEU A 144 -3.15 -45.43 5.61
CA LEU A 144 -4.35 -44.63 5.92
C LEU A 144 -5.60 -45.03 5.12
N LEU A 145 -5.44 -45.83 4.05
CA LEU A 145 -6.56 -46.44 3.34
C LEU A 145 -7.23 -47.55 4.17
N ASP A 146 -6.55 -48.04 5.21
CA ASP A 146 -7.14 -48.92 6.21
C ASP A 146 -8.14 -48.12 7.08
N LYS A 147 -9.43 -48.43 6.88
CA LYS A 147 -10.54 -47.73 7.55
C LYS A 147 -10.82 -48.23 8.96
N ARG A 148 -9.96 -49.09 9.52
CA ARG A 148 -10.08 -49.47 10.94
C ARG A 148 -9.89 -48.23 11.81
N GLU A 149 -10.84 -48.02 12.70
CA GLU A 149 -10.91 -46.86 13.61
C GLU A 149 -9.60 -46.70 14.41
N GLU A 150 -9.03 -47.83 14.86
CA GLU A 150 -7.74 -47.92 15.57
C GLU A 150 -6.53 -47.34 14.81
N ILE A 151 -6.57 -47.30 13.47
CA ILE A 151 -5.49 -46.74 12.64
C ILE A 151 -5.78 -45.26 12.38
N GLN A 152 -7.02 -44.92 12.04
CA GLN A 152 -7.38 -43.54 11.74
C GLN A 152 -7.19 -42.65 12.97
N GLU A 153 -7.64 -43.08 14.16
CA GLU A 153 -7.58 -42.34 15.45
C GLU A 153 -6.18 -41.86 15.87
N LYS A 154 -5.13 -42.42 15.28
CA LYS A 154 -3.74 -42.08 15.62
C LYS A 154 -3.21 -40.86 14.88
N TYR A 155 -3.74 -40.56 13.68
CA TYR A 155 -3.13 -39.62 12.76
C TYR A 155 -4.00 -38.37 12.56
N TYR A 156 -3.54 -37.24 13.09
CA TYR A 156 -4.22 -35.95 12.95
C TYR A 156 -3.24 -34.80 13.13
N TYR A 157 -3.57 -33.65 12.54
CA TYR A 157 -2.86 -32.41 12.79
C TYR A 157 -3.36 -31.78 14.08
N ALA A 158 -2.44 -31.41 14.98
CA ALA A 158 -2.74 -30.58 16.12
C ALA A 158 -1.65 -29.52 16.29
N VAL A 159 -2.07 -28.27 16.48
CA VAL A 159 -1.19 -27.10 16.61
C VAL A 159 -1.39 -26.52 18.01
N TYR A 160 -0.31 -26.35 18.76
CA TYR A 160 -0.33 -25.64 20.04
C TYR A 160 -0.49 -24.13 19.83
N GLU A 161 0.33 -23.57 18.95
CA GLU A 161 0.36 -22.13 18.67
C GLU A 161 0.75 -21.86 17.22
N MET A 162 0.17 -20.79 16.69
CA MET A 162 0.49 -20.24 15.38
C MET A 162 0.75 -18.75 15.55
N ASN A 163 2.01 -18.35 15.38
CA ASN A 163 2.48 -16.98 15.51
C ASN A 163 2.74 -16.40 14.12
N VAL A 164 1.87 -15.48 13.69
CA VAL A 164 2.03 -14.72 12.44
C VAL A 164 2.62 -13.37 12.79
N ARG A 165 3.90 -13.17 12.51
CA ARG A 165 4.62 -11.95 12.88
C ARG A 165 4.66 -10.98 11.71
N GLY A 166 4.21 -9.77 11.96
CA GLY A 166 4.23 -8.68 11.00
C GLY A 166 4.04 -7.32 11.66
N ALA A 167 3.96 -6.30 10.84
CA ALA A 167 3.64 -4.94 11.24
C ALA A 167 2.71 -4.32 10.20
N CYS A 168 1.98 -3.27 10.58
CA CYS A 168 1.36 -2.40 9.58
C CYS A 168 2.44 -1.71 8.74
N TRP A 169 2.11 -1.37 7.49
CA TRP A 169 3.04 -0.77 6.56
C TRP A 169 2.62 0.62 6.13
N CYS A 170 3.39 1.62 6.55
CA CYS A 170 3.04 3.03 6.38
C CYS A 170 3.97 3.78 5.41
N ASN A 171 4.74 3.05 4.60
CA ASN A 171 5.74 3.62 3.69
C ASN A 171 6.74 4.59 4.38
N GLY A 172 6.99 4.39 5.68
CA GLY A 172 7.84 5.26 6.50
C GLY A 172 7.21 6.61 6.90
N HIS A 173 5.92 6.83 6.63
CA HIS A 173 5.22 8.06 6.99
C HIS A 173 4.35 7.95 8.25
N ALA A 174 4.47 6.90 9.04
CA ALA A 174 3.83 6.82 10.35
C ALA A 174 4.64 5.95 11.31
N ASP A 175 4.61 6.30 12.60
CA ASP A 175 5.28 5.55 13.67
C ASP A 175 4.32 4.59 14.40
N SER A 176 3.01 4.71 14.14
CA SER A 176 2.00 3.89 14.79
C SER A 176 0.78 3.66 13.90
N CYS A 177 0.00 2.66 14.26
CA CYS A 177 -1.22 2.30 13.59
C CYS A 177 -2.40 2.30 14.55
N VAL A 178 -3.53 2.76 14.03
CA VAL A 178 -4.78 3.01 14.73
C VAL A 178 -5.88 2.11 14.16
N PRO A 179 -6.95 1.84 14.92
CA PRO A 179 -8.08 1.06 14.44
C PRO A 179 -8.63 1.60 13.10
N LEU A 180 -9.09 0.69 12.23
CA LEU A 180 -9.77 1.07 10.99
C LEU A 180 -11.08 1.83 11.26
N ASP A 181 -11.76 1.45 12.33
CA ASP A 181 -13.01 2.03 12.81
C ASP A 181 -12.92 2.15 14.34
N ASP A 182 -13.42 3.26 14.88
CA ASP A 182 -13.49 3.54 16.31
C ASP A 182 -14.38 2.52 17.06
N SER A 183 -15.22 1.78 16.33
CA SER A 183 -16.02 0.66 16.87
C SER A 183 -15.19 -0.59 17.18
N ILE A 184 -13.97 -0.71 16.64
CA ILE A 184 -13.11 -1.87 16.86
C ILE A 184 -12.57 -1.80 18.29
N ARG A 185 -12.96 -2.78 19.11
CA ARG A 185 -12.50 -2.89 20.49
C ARG A 185 -10.98 -3.00 20.51
N ASN A 186 -10.32 -2.00 21.10
CA ASN A 186 -8.89 -2.03 21.30
C ASN A 186 -8.54 -3.10 22.33
N VAL A 187 -7.86 -4.16 21.89
CA VAL A 187 -7.31 -5.21 22.75
C VAL A 187 -5.82 -4.93 22.90
N ASN A 188 -5.30 -5.07 24.13
CA ASN A 188 -3.86 -4.92 24.37
C ASN A 188 -3.06 -5.80 23.39
N ASP A 189 -1.97 -5.24 22.86
CA ASP A 189 -1.07 -5.88 21.89
C ASP A 189 -1.67 -6.19 20.50
N MET A 190 -2.88 -5.71 20.20
CA MET A 190 -3.44 -5.80 18.85
C MET A 190 -2.67 -4.90 17.86
N VAL A 191 -2.23 -5.48 16.75
CA VAL A 191 -1.64 -4.72 15.64
C VAL A 191 -2.77 -4.18 14.77
N HIS A 192 -2.95 -2.87 14.76
CA HIS A 192 -3.98 -2.21 13.97
C HIS A 192 -3.58 -2.04 12.50
N GLY A 193 -4.58 -1.95 11.61
CA GLY A 193 -4.39 -1.98 10.15
C GLY A 193 -4.36 -0.63 9.42
N ARG A 194 -4.56 0.50 10.10
CA ARG A 194 -4.53 1.83 9.48
C ARG A 194 -3.41 2.68 10.06
N CYS A 195 -2.59 3.27 9.21
CA CYS A 195 -1.51 4.13 9.65
C CYS A 195 -2.01 5.48 10.19
N ASP A 196 -1.40 5.98 11.27
CA ASP A 196 -1.53 7.38 11.72
C ASP A 196 -0.61 8.28 10.87
N CYS A 197 -1.04 8.56 9.64
CA CYS A 197 -0.19 9.20 8.63
C CYS A 197 0.32 10.59 9.04
N ARG A 198 1.63 10.78 8.88
CA ARG A 198 2.39 12.03 9.02
C ARG A 198 2.83 12.54 7.64
N HIS A 199 3.77 13.47 7.61
CA HIS A 199 4.43 13.92 6.38
C HIS A 199 3.46 14.39 5.26
N ASN A 200 2.29 14.91 5.64
CA ASN A 200 1.21 15.32 4.73
C ASN A 200 0.73 14.24 3.77
N THR A 201 0.88 12.98 4.17
CA THR A 201 0.33 11.81 3.48
C THR A 201 -1.04 11.43 4.02
N THR A 202 -1.74 10.59 3.26
CA THR A 202 -3.06 10.02 3.57
C THR A 202 -3.21 8.64 2.90
N GLY A 203 -4.33 7.97 3.17
CA GLY A 203 -4.60 6.59 2.78
C GLY A 203 -4.27 5.60 3.89
N LEU A 204 -4.70 4.34 3.73
CA LEU A 204 -4.52 3.29 4.77
C LEU A 204 -3.05 3.05 5.13
N ASN A 205 -2.17 3.15 4.12
CA ASN A 205 -0.74 2.89 4.20
C ASN A 205 0.08 4.16 3.94
N CYS A 206 -0.53 5.34 4.02
CA CYS A 206 0.12 6.63 3.71
C CYS A 206 0.68 6.71 2.28
N GLN A 207 0.03 6.05 1.33
CA GLN A 207 0.47 5.91 -0.06
C GLN A 207 0.07 7.08 -0.98
N PHE A 208 -0.65 8.07 -0.44
CA PHE A 208 -1.09 9.24 -1.18
C PHE A 208 -0.66 10.51 -0.45
N CYS A 209 -0.50 11.61 -1.18
CA CYS A 209 -0.44 12.93 -0.57
C CYS A 209 -1.85 13.42 -0.23
N LYS A 210 -1.97 14.27 0.80
CA LYS A 210 -3.21 15.01 1.04
C LYS A 210 -3.53 15.90 -0.16
N ASP A 211 -4.81 16.11 -0.46
CA ASP A 211 -5.29 16.94 -1.59
C ASP A 211 -4.69 18.35 -1.66
N THR A 212 -4.27 18.89 -0.51
CA THR A 212 -3.66 20.23 -0.38
C THR A 212 -2.13 20.23 -0.53
N HIS A 213 -1.52 19.05 -0.79
CA HIS A 213 -0.07 18.83 -0.78
C HIS A 213 0.44 18.02 -1.99
N ASN A 214 -0.11 18.25 -3.18
CA ASN A 214 0.29 17.58 -4.42
C ASN A 214 1.28 18.39 -5.28
N ASP A 215 2.16 19.20 -4.67
CA ASP A 215 3.13 20.00 -5.43
C ASP A 215 4.32 19.18 -5.98
N LEU A 216 4.63 18.06 -5.33
CA LEU A 216 5.70 17.13 -5.69
C LEU A 216 5.16 15.71 -5.78
N PRO A 217 5.81 14.82 -6.56
CA PRO A 217 5.39 13.42 -6.62
C PRO A 217 5.62 12.74 -5.26
N TRP A 218 4.64 11.95 -4.83
CA TRP A 218 4.75 11.13 -3.62
C TRP A 218 5.95 10.18 -3.68
N LYS A 219 6.64 10.02 -2.55
CA LYS A 219 7.75 9.06 -2.39
C LYS A 219 7.74 8.52 -0.96
N PRO A 220 8.09 7.24 -0.73
CA PRO A 220 8.23 6.70 0.62
C PRO A 220 9.34 7.41 1.38
N ALA A 221 9.26 7.46 2.71
CA ALA A 221 10.36 7.94 3.54
C ALA A 221 11.52 6.93 3.57
N ILE A 222 12.76 7.39 3.49
CA ILE A 222 13.97 6.55 3.41
C ILE A 222 15.06 7.13 4.31
N GLY A 223 15.48 6.38 5.32
CA GLY A 223 16.52 6.84 6.26
C GLY A 223 16.14 8.17 6.92
N ARG A 224 16.93 9.21 6.66
CA ARG A 224 16.66 10.60 7.12
C ARG A 224 15.81 11.43 6.15
N LEU A 225 15.57 10.95 4.93
CA LEU A 225 14.76 11.63 3.94
C LEU A 225 13.27 11.37 4.22
N LEU A 226 12.60 12.34 4.84
CA LEU A 226 11.18 12.22 5.19
C LEU A 226 10.26 12.13 3.97
N ASN A 227 10.69 12.69 2.84
CA ASN A 227 9.93 12.76 1.58
C ASN A 227 8.47 13.22 1.79
N ALA A 228 8.30 14.22 2.66
CA ALA A 228 6.98 14.75 2.96
C ALA A 228 6.35 15.43 1.75
N CYS A 229 5.05 15.24 1.60
CA CYS A 229 4.27 15.88 0.55
C CYS A 229 4.29 17.40 0.73
N LYS A 230 4.50 18.12 -0.39
CA LYS A 230 4.70 19.57 -0.41
C LYS A 230 3.39 20.28 -0.72
N LYS A 231 3.06 21.28 0.10
CA LYS A 231 1.83 22.10 -0.02
C LYS A 231 1.76 22.76 -1.39
N CYS A 232 0.58 22.74 -2.00
CA CYS A 232 0.30 23.45 -3.25
C CYS A 232 0.47 24.96 -3.06
N ASN A 233 1.00 25.65 -4.07
CA ASN A 233 0.93 27.11 -4.14
C ASN A 233 -0.13 27.51 -5.18
N CYS A 234 -1.29 27.94 -4.69
CA CYS A 234 -2.40 28.41 -5.51
C CYS A 234 -2.70 29.90 -5.29
N ASN A 235 -1.71 30.67 -4.83
CA ASN A 235 -1.87 32.09 -4.50
C ASN A 235 -3.09 32.36 -3.59
N ASN A 236 -3.43 31.47 -2.66
CA ASN A 236 -4.62 31.60 -1.81
C ASN A 236 -5.97 31.71 -2.56
N HIS A 237 -6.02 31.24 -3.81
CA HIS A 237 -7.22 31.19 -4.65
C HIS A 237 -7.78 29.79 -4.84
N ALA A 238 -7.07 28.75 -4.39
CA ALA A 238 -7.57 27.39 -4.30
C ALA A 238 -6.93 26.68 -3.12
N GLU A 239 -7.66 25.74 -2.52
CA GLU A 239 -7.17 24.95 -1.39
C GLU A 239 -6.48 23.65 -1.84
N ARG A 240 -6.91 23.08 -2.98
CA ARG A 240 -6.50 21.76 -3.46
C ARG A 240 -5.76 21.87 -4.79
N CYS A 241 -4.85 20.94 -5.04
CA CYS A 241 -4.20 20.78 -6.34
C CYS A 241 -3.99 19.31 -6.69
N ASN A 242 -3.80 19.05 -7.98
CA ASN A 242 -3.28 17.79 -8.48
C ASN A 242 -1.82 17.97 -8.90
N PHE A 243 -1.07 16.86 -8.88
CA PHE A 243 0.27 16.82 -9.45
C PHE A 243 0.20 16.52 -10.95
N SER A 244 0.82 17.36 -11.78
CA SER A 244 1.10 17.10 -13.19
C SER A 244 2.60 16.87 -13.40
N LYS A 245 2.92 15.76 -14.07
CA LYS A 245 4.29 15.42 -14.43
C LYS A 245 4.85 16.40 -15.46
N GLU A 246 4.01 16.85 -16.38
CA GLU A 246 4.34 17.78 -17.46
C GLU A 246 4.74 19.13 -16.87
N VAL A 247 3.89 19.71 -16.00
CA VAL A 247 4.17 20.98 -15.29
C VAL A 247 5.42 20.87 -14.43
N TYR A 248 5.64 19.72 -13.77
CA TYR A 248 6.85 19.47 -13.00
C TYR A 248 8.12 19.46 -13.85
N GLN A 249 8.05 18.92 -15.07
CA GLN A 249 9.18 18.90 -15.98
C GLN A 249 9.47 20.29 -16.55
N GLU A 250 8.42 21.02 -16.95
CA GLU A 250 8.52 22.38 -17.48
C GLU A 250 9.08 23.37 -16.45
N SER A 251 8.74 23.19 -15.16
CA SER A 251 9.29 23.99 -14.07
C SER A 251 10.73 23.64 -13.69
N GLY A 252 11.37 22.69 -14.38
CA GLY A 252 12.72 22.26 -14.05
C GLY A 252 12.79 21.43 -12.77
N HIS A 253 11.76 20.61 -12.50
CA HIS A 253 11.63 19.76 -11.31
C HIS A 253 11.44 20.55 -10.00
N ILE A 254 10.76 21.70 -10.07
CA ILE A 254 10.53 22.59 -8.91
C ILE A 254 9.12 22.44 -8.34
N SER A 255 8.10 22.40 -9.19
CA SER A 255 6.67 22.36 -8.84
C SER A 255 5.86 21.71 -9.95
N GLY A 256 5.01 20.75 -9.60
CA GLY A 256 4.05 20.12 -10.50
C GLY A 256 2.60 20.44 -10.16
N SER A 257 2.35 21.45 -9.31
CA SER A 257 1.02 21.77 -8.81
C SER A 257 0.14 22.33 -9.93
N VAL A 258 -1.05 21.75 -10.08
CA VAL A 258 -2.16 22.28 -10.87
C VAL A 258 -3.36 22.45 -9.96
N CYS A 259 -3.65 23.70 -9.62
CA CYS A 259 -4.71 24.09 -8.70
C CYS A 259 -6.09 23.74 -9.27
N ILE A 260 -6.98 23.31 -8.38
CA ILE A 260 -8.33 22.89 -8.74
C ILE A 260 -9.31 23.96 -8.26
N ASP A 261 -10.24 24.35 -9.13
CA ASP A 261 -11.30 25.32 -8.83
C ASP A 261 -10.80 26.69 -8.36
N CYS A 262 -9.94 27.34 -9.14
CA CYS A 262 -9.47 28.71 -8.86
C CYS A 262 -10.66 29.68 -8.63
N GLN A 263 -10.67 30.26 -7.42
CA GLN A 263 -11.65 31.21 -6.92
C GLN A 263 -11.23 32.66 -7.23
N HIS A 264 -12.06 33.63 -6.86
CA HIS A 264 -11.75 35.07 -6.99
C HIS A 264 -11.44 35.50 -8.44
N ASN A 265 -12.10 34.88 -9.42
CA ASN A 265 -11.92 35.13 -10.85
C ASN A 265 -10.49 34.91 -11.37
N THR A 266 -9.72 34.05 -10.72
CA THR A 266 -8.38 33.65 -11.17
C THR A 266 -8.41 32.38 -12.02
N THR A 267 -7.35 32.13 -12.76
CA THR A 267 -7.10 30.98 -13.63
C THR A 267 -5.59 30.73 -13.76
N GLY A 268 -5.20 29.66 -14.47
CA GLY A 268 -3.81 29.21 -14.57
C GLY A 268 -3.48 28.08 -13.58
N ASN A 269 -2.29 27.50 -13.72
CA ASN A 269 -1.89 26.31 -12.93
C ASN A 269 -1.77 26.61 -11.43
N THR A 270 -1.43 27.85 -11.08
CA THR A 270 -1.27 28.32 -9.69
C THR A 270 -2.28 29.42 -9.36
N CYS A 271 -3.32 29.59 -10.17
CA CYS A 271 -4.29 30.68 -10.06
C CYS A 271 -3.63 32.06 -10.14
N GLU A 272 -2.58 32.19 -10.96
CA GLU A 272 -1.74 33.38 -11.10
C GLU A 272 -2.24 34.39 -12.15
N GLN A 273 -3.30 34.05 -12.88
CA GLN A 273 -3.85 34.88 -13.96
C GLN A 273 -5.30 35.22 -13.66
N CYS A 274 -5.83 36.29 -14.23
CA CYS A 274 -7.26 36.58 -14.20
C CYS A 274 -7.99 35.85 -15.34
N LYS A 275 -9.22 35.42 -15.08
CA LYS A 275 -10.12 34.86 -16.11
C LYS A 275 -10.39 35.91 -17.20
N PRO A 276 -10.80 35.49 -18.41
CA PRO A 276 -11.31 36.42 -19.43
C PRO A 276 -12.38 37.35 -18.84
N LEU A 277 -12.40 38.61 -19.29
CA LEU A 277 -13.22 39.71 -18.77
C LEU A 277 -12.78 40.26 -17.38
N PHE A 278 -11.61 39.85 -16.90
CA PHE A 278 -10.98 40.41 -15.69
C PHE A 278 -9.51 40.75 -15.93
N TYR A 279 -8.99 41.75 -15.22
CA TYR A 279 -7.58 42.15 -15.22
C TYR A 279 -7.06 42.30 -13.78
N HIS A 280 -5.74 42.27 -13.62
CA HIS A 280 -5.09 42.38 -12.32
C HIS A 280 -5.13 43.83 -11.79
N ASP A 281 -5.46 44.02 -10.52
CA ASP A 281 -5.36 45.30 -9.82
C ASP A 281 -3.90 45.55 -9.42
N PRO A 282 -3.20 46.52 -10.02
CA PRO A 282 -1.78 46.74 -9.76
C PRO A 282 -1.49 47.16 -8.31
N ASN A 283 -2.51 47.53 -7.54
CA ASN A 283 -2.37 47.90 -6.13
C ASN A 283 -2.56 46.72 -5.17
N LYS A 284 -2.85 45.52 -5.67
CA LYS A 284 -3.07 44.33 -4.86
C LYS A 284 -2.05 43.26 -5.18
N ASP A 285 -1.70 42.48 -4.17
CA ASP A 285 -0.93 41.27 -4.35
C ASP A 285 -1.76 40.21 -5.08
N LEU A 286 -1.07 39.32 -5.81
CA LEU A 286 -1.69 38.21 -6.54
C LEU A 286 -2.47 37.26 -5.62
N SER A 287 -2.20 37.23 -4.31
CA SER A 287 -2.95 36.39 -3.37
C SER A 287 -4.22 37.03 -2.79
N HIS A 288 -4.50 38.28 -3.14
CA HIS A 288 -5.62 39.02 -2.59
C HIS A 288 -6.95 38.54 -3.19
N PRO A 289 -8.03 38.31 -2.40
CA PRO A 289 -9.34 37.87 -2.90
C PRO A 289 -10.03 38.77 -3.93
N TYR A 290 -9.51 39.97 -4.15
CA TYR A 290 -10.04 40.97 -5.08
C TYR A 290 -8.95 41.47 -6.03
N THR A 291 -7.94 40.64 -6.30
CA THR A 291 -6.85 40.94 -7.24
C THR A 291 -7.36 41.08 -8.67
N CYS A 292 -8.37 40.30 -9.07
CA CYS A 292 -8.98 40.40 -10.40
C CYS A 292 -10.20 41.34 -10.41
N LEU A 293 -10.07 42.46 -11.11
CA LEU A 293 -11.13 43.45 -11.35
C LEU A 293 -11.82 43.16 -12.69
N PRO A 294 -13.14 43.36 -12.80
CA PRO A 294 -13.84 43.19 -14.07
C PRO A 294 -13.41 44.26 -15.08
N CYS A 295 -13.29 43.88 -16.36
CA CYS A 295 -13.13 44.82 -17.46
C CYS A 295 -14.35 45.75 -17.51
N ASN A 296 -14.12 47.04 -17.75
CA ASN A 296 -15.19 48.03 -17.94
C ASN A 296 -15.31 48.45 -19.41
N CYS A 297 -15.27 47.47 -20.31
CA CYS A 297 -15.32 47.68 -21.74
C CYS A 297 -16.76 47.62 -22.25
N ASN A 298 -17.17 48.61 -23.04
CA ASN A 298 -18.48 48.57 -23.68
C ASN A 298 -18.45 47.59 -24.87
N THR A 299 -19.24 46.53 -24.80
CA THR A 299 -19.33 45.48 -25.83
C THR A 299 -19.68 46.02 -27.22
N ASP A 300 -20.48 47.09 -27.29
CA ASP A 300 -20.83 47.74 -28.56
C ASP A 300 -19.63 48.48 -29.16
N GLY A 301 -18.79 49.05 -28.30
CA GLY A 301 -17.64 49.89 -28.65
C GLY A 301 -16.34 49.12 -28.87
N THR A 302 -16.22 47.87 -28.43
CA THR A 302 -14.99 47.07 -28.54
C THR A 302 -15.03 46.04 -29.66
N VAL A 303 -13.86 45.68 -30.20
CA VAL A 303 -13.71 44.63 -31.21
C VAL A 303 -13.79 43.21 -30.62
N ASP A 304 -13.44 43.04 -29.35
CA ASP A 304 -13.28 41.72 -28.71
C ASP A 304 -14.36 41.40 -27.66
N GLU A 305 -15.61 41.79 -27.93
CA GLU A 305 -16.78 41.46 -27.09
C GLU A 305 -16.61 41.83 -25.59
N GLY A 306 -15.88 42.91 -25.29
CA GLY A 306 -15.67 43.41 -23.93
C GLY A 306 -14.44 42.84 -23.20
N LEU A 307 -13.60 42.05 -23.87
CA LEU A 307 -12.28 41.68 -23.35
C LEU A 307 -11.38 42.91 -23.18
N CYS A 308 -10.56 42.88 -22.13
CA CYS A 308 -9.53 43.87 -21.87
C CYS A 308 -8.16 43.21 -21.77
N ASP A 309 -7.11 44.01 -21.97
CA ASP A 309 -5.74 43.51 -22.00
C ASP A 309 -5.33 42.84 -20.67
N PRO A 310 -4.73 41.63 -20.73
CA PRO A 310 -4.14 40.97 -19.57
C PRO A 310 -2.86 41.70 -19.10
N PRO A 311 -2.34 41.38 -17.91
CA PRO A 311 -1.11 41.98 -17.40
C PRO A 311 0.11 41.53 -18.19
N ILE A 312 0.41 42.26 -19.28
CA ILE A 312 1.68 42.16 -20.01
C ILE A 312 2.62 43.29 -19.55
N HIS A 313 2.07 44.46 -19.22
CA HIS A 313 2.79 45.64 -18.72
C HIS A 313 1.88 46.52 -17.83
N PRO A 314 2.41 47.15 -16.76
CA PRO A 314 1.64 47.99 -15.83
C PRO A 314 0.89 49.17 -16.47
N GLN A 315 1.29 49.55 -17.68
CA GLN A 315 0.75 50.69 -18.42
C GLN A 315 -0.44 50.35 -19.32
N TYR A 316 -0.71 49.06 -19.54
CA TYR A 316 -1.72 48.58 -20.49
C TYR A 316 -2.69 47.56 -19.88
N GLU A 317 -2.66 47.36 -18.56
CA GLU A 317 -3.59 46.47 -17.86
C GLU A 317 -5.03 47.02 -17.89
N GLY A 318 -5.98 46.18 -18.31
CA GLY A 318 -7.39 46.56 -18.33
C GLY A 318 -7.79 47.47 -19.50
N VAL A 319 -6.92 47.68 -20.49
CA VAL A 319 -7.22 48.50 -21.68
C VAL A 319 -8.19 47.76 -22.61
N CYS A 320 -9.20 48.48 -23.09
CA CYS A 320 -10.20 47.97 -24.03
C CYS A 320 -9.74 48.19 -25.47
N HIS A 321 -9.97 47.21 -26.35
CA HIS A 321 -9.68 47.35 -27.77
C HIS A 321 -10.88 47.96 -28.49
N CYS A 322 -10.85 49.28 -28.68
CA CYS A 322 -11.94 50.05 -29.27
C CYS A 322 -12.06 49.83 -30.80
N LYS A 323 -13.30 49.80 -31.30
CA LYS A 323 -13.61 49.86 -32.74
C LYS A 323 -13.15 51.20 -33.31
N GLN A 324 -12.99 51.24 -34.63
CA GLN A 324 -12.66 52.47 -35.34
C GLN A 324 -13.70 53.56 -35.05
N ASN A 325 -13.25 54.75 -34.65
CA ASN A 325 -14.06 55.92 -34.26
C ASN A 325 -14.78 55.80 -32.89
N VAL A 326 -14.34 54.91 -32.00
CA VAL A 326 -14.71 54.89 -30.58
C VAL A 326 -13.52 55.41 -29.76
N TRP A 327 -13.76 56.34 -28.85
CA TRP A 327 -12.73 57.02 -28.03
C TRP A 327 -12.94 56.81 -26.54
#